data_AF-A0A7C4PQL0-F1
#
_entry.id   AF-A0A7C4PQL0-F1
#
_cell.length_a   1.000
_cell.length_b   1.000
_cell.length_c   1.000
_cell.angle_alpha   90.00
_cell.angle_beta   90.00
_cell.angle_gamma   90.00
#
_symmetry.space_group_name_H-M   'P 1'
#
loop_
_entity.id
_entity.type
_entity.pdbx_description
1 polymer ?
#
loop_
_entity_poly.entity_id
_entity_poly.type
_entity_poly.pdbx_seq_one_letter_code
_entity_poly.pdbx_strand_id
1 'polypeptide(L)'
;MNRRTLSTARMDSFFLALILLGCYAYFFPRWADPNQNSRLDMVVAVVEDGTFAIDPYVGNTVDYARVGEHYYSDKPPGVAFLGIPVYAALKVVLDTPIVNRLVERLAASESFQATLREGGSGVYAAKVRFALAQVALALCISTLTAVILGVLLYRVLLSMKIERGPALTAALGVGLL
;
A
#
# COMPACT_ATOMS: atom_id res chain seq x y z
N MET A 1 19.65 31.19 7.80
CA MET A 1 18.74 31.09 6.63
C MET A 1 17.71 32.21 6.74
N ASN A 2 17.47 33.01 5.69
CA ASN A 2 16.55 34.16 5.73
C ASN A 2 15.06 33.69 5.74
N ARG A 3 14.13 34.48 6.29
CA ARG A 3 12.68 34.19 6.29
C ARG A 3 12.12 33.88 4.90
N ARG A 4 12.61 34.56 3.84
CA ARG A 4 12.20 34.27 2.45
C ARG A 4 12.59 32.86 2.01
N THR A 5 13.81 32.41 2.31
CA THR A 5 14.27 31.07 1.90
C THR A 5 13.59 29.95 2.69
N LEU A 6 13.25 30.19 3.96
CA LEU A 6 12.40 29.28 4.75
C LEU A 6 10.99 29.14 4.16
N SER A 7 10.39 30.24 3.69
CA SER A 7 9.06 30.22 3.06
C SER A 7 9.06 29.42 1.76
N THR A 8 10.08 29.61 0.92
CA THR A 8 10.20 28.86 -0.35
C THR A 8 10.40 27.37 -0.10
N ALA A 9 11.28 26.98 0.84
CA ALA A 9 11.51 25.57 1.16
C ALA A 9 10.25 24.86 1.70
N ARG A 10 9.41 25.57 2.45
CA ARG A 10 8.11 25.05 2.91
C ARG A 10 7.15 24.85 1.74
N MET A 11 7.05 25.84 0.84
CA MET A 11 6.22 25.76 -0.35
C MET A 11 6.64 24.58 -1.25
N ASP A 12 7.95 24.44 -1.48
CA ASP A 12 8.53 23.34 -2.25
C ASP A 12 8.24 21.99 -1.60
N SER A 13 8.42 21.87 -0.28
CA SER A 13 8.08 20.65 0.46
C SER A 13 6.59 20.29 0.30
N PHE A 14 5.71 21.28 0.31
CA PHE A 14 4.28 21.09 0.15
C PHE A 14 3.93 20.61 -1.26
N PHE A 15 4.45 21.27 -2.30
CA PHE A 15 4.23 20.83 -3.68
C PHE A 15 4.83 19.46 -3.97
N LEU A 16 6.03 19.17 -3.43
CA LEU A 16 6.64 17.86 -3.52
C LEU A 16 5.73 16.78 -2.89
N ALA A 17 5.21 17.04 -1.69
CA ALA A 17 4.26 16.13 -1.04
C ALA A 17 2.99 15.91 -1.88
N LEU A 18 2.42 16.96 -2.47
CA LEU A 18 1.24 16.85 -3.33
C LEU A 18 1.51 16.07 -4.62
N ILE A 19 2.67 16.27 -5.26
CA ILE A 19 3.07 15.55 -6.46
C ILE A 19 3.22 14.05 -6.14
N LEU A 20 3.97 13.73 -5.08
CA LEU A 20 4.18 12.34 -4.67
C LEU A 20 2.84 11.68 -4.27
N LEU A 21 2.00 12.37 -3.49
CA LEU A 21 0.66 11.90 -3.16
C LEU A 21 -0.17 11.63 -4.41
N GLY A 22 -0.18 12.56 -5.37
CA GLY A 22 -0.91 12.42 -6.63
C GLY A 22 -0.41 11.24 -7.47
N CYS A 23 0.90 11.05 -7.58
CA CYS A 23 1.49 9.94 -8.32
C CYS A 23 1.10 8.59 -7.71
N TYR A 24 1.31 8.39 -6.41
CA TYR A 24 0.99 7.11 -5.76
C TYR A 24 -0.52 6.86 -5.65
N ALA A 25 -1.35 7.91 -5.58
CA ALA A 25 -2.81 7.75 -5.63
C ALA A 25 -3.32 7.39 -7.03
N TYR A 26 -2.61 7.78 -8.09
CA TYR A 26 -2.96 7.45 -9.46
C TYR A 26 -2.59 6.02 -9.83
N PHE A 27 -1.41 5.55 -9.41
CA PHE A 27 -0.94 4.19 -9.69
C PHE A 27 -1.40 3.22 -8.62
N PHE A 28 -2.52 2.55 -8.90
CA PHE A 28 -3.04 1.51 -8.03
C PHE A 28 -2.07 0.33 -7.91
N PRO A 29 -2.03 -0.37 -6.76
CA PRO A 29 -1.24 -1.58 -6.59
C PRO A 29 -1.56 -2.60 -7.67
N ARG A 30 -0.51 -3.25 -8.19
CA ARG A 30 -0.67 -4.25 -9.23
C ARG A 30 -1.55 -5.40 -8.75
N TRP A 31 -2.48 -5.81 -9.61
CA TRP A 31 -3.28 -7.00 -9.38
C TRP A 31 -2.40 -8.26 -9.48
N ALA A 32 -2.62 -9.23 -8.59
CA ALA A 32 -1.91 -10.50 -8.54
C ALA A 32 -0.37 -10.36 -8.47
N ASP A 33 0.11 -9.57 -7.51
CA ASP A 33 1.54 -9.46 -7.18
C ASP A 33 1.86 -10.40 -6.00
N PRO A 34 2.59 -11.53 -6.22
CA PRO A 34 2.86 -12.50 -5.17
C PRO A 34 3.59 -11.91 -3.96
N ASN A 35 4.51 -10.97 -4.18
CA ASN A 35 5.34 -10.39 -3.14
C ASN A 35 4.50 -9.47 -2.23
N GLN A 36 3.60 -8.67 -2.80
CA GLN A 36 2.67 -7.85 -2.04
C GLN A 36 1.60 -8.70 -1.35
N ASN A 37 1.04 -9.67 -2.07
CA ASN A 37 0.02 -10.58 -1.55
C ASN A 37 0.54 -11.36 -0.34
N SER A 38 1.78 -11.86 -0.38
CA SER A 38 2.40 -12.56 0.75
C SER A 38 2.40 -11.75 2.05
N ARG A 39 2.74 -10.44 1.96
CA ARG A 39 2.69 -9.54 3.13
C ARG A 39 1.26 -9.24 3.56
N LEU A 40 0.36 -9.06 2.60
CA LEU A 40 -1.05 -8.78 2.88
C LEU A 40 -1.74 -9.99 3.54
N ASP A 41 -1.47 -11.20 3.07
CA ASP A 41 -2.00 -12.44 3.64
C ASP A 41 -1.59 -12.57 5.12
N MET A 42 -0.33 -12.21 5.45
CA MET A 42 0.12 -12.15 6.84
C MET A 42 -0.62 -11.07 7.65
N VAL A 43 -0.81 -9.87 7.09
CA VAL A 43 -1.57 -8.80 7.75
C VAL A 43 -3.00 -9.25 8.07
N VAL A 44 -3.66 -9.87 7.09
CA VAL A 44 -5.04 -10.37 7.24
C VAL A 44 -5.08 -11.51 8.24
N ALA A 45 -4.19 -12.51 8.15
CA ALA A 45 -4.14 -13.62 9.09
C ALA A 45 -3.95 -13.18 10.54
N VAL A 46 -3.12 -12.16 10.78
CA VAL A 46 -2.93 -11.64 12.14
C VAL A 46 -4.19 -10.95 12.67
N VAL A 47 -4.86 -10.17 11.81
CA VAL A 47 -6.03 -9.37 12.24
C VAL A 47 -7.32 -10.20 12.30
N GLU A 48 -7.52 -11.13 11.37
CA GLU A 48 -8.72 -11.96 11.28
C GLU A 48 -8.61 -13.23 12.15
N ASP A 49 -7.45 -13.89 12.14
CA ASP A 49 -7.29 -15.24 12.71
C ASP A 49 -6.35 -15.27 13.92
N GLY A 50 -5.70 -14.14 14.25
CA GLY A 50 -4.77 -14.06 15.39
C GLY A 50 -3.49 -14.89 15.20
N THR A 51 -3.12 -15.20 13.95
CA THR A 51 -1.96 -16.04 13.63
C THR A 51 -1.07 -15.42 12.55
N PHE A 52 0.21 -15.80 12.53
CA PHE A 52 1.12 -15.46 11.43
C PHE A 52 1.08 -16.48 10.27
N ALA A 53 0.43 -17.63 10.49
CA ALA A 53 0.24 -18.63 9.45
C ALA A 53 -0.81 -18.11 8.46
N ILE A 54 -0.48 -18.14 7.16
CA ILE A 54 -1.32 -17.66 6.07
C ILE A 54 -2.12 -18.80 5.41
N ASP A 55 -2.31 -19.93 6.10
CA ASP A 55 -2.94 -21.13 5.57
C ASP A 55 -4.28 -20.86 4.83
N PRO A 56 -5.20 -20.02 5.36
CA PRO A 56 -6.46 -19.73 4.68
C PRO A 56 -6.30 -18.87 3.41
N TYR A 57 -5.18 -18.17 3.28
CA TYR A 57 -4.94 -17.13 2.27
C TYR A 57 -3.81 -17.48 1.30
N VAL A 58 -3.08 -18.57 1.52
CA VAL A 58 -1.90 -18.96 0.73
C VAL A 58 -2.18 -19.03 -0.77
N GLY A 59 -3.42 -19.31 -1.18
CA GLY A 59 -3.84 -19.31 -2.58
C GLY A 59 -3.75 -17.93 -3.27
N ASN A 60 -3.55 -16.85 -2.54
CA ASN A 60 -3.35 -15.50 -3.09
C ASN A 60 -1.92 -15.28 -3.58
N THR A 61 -0.96 -16.13 -3.20
CA THR A 61 0.45 -15.94 -3.53
C THR A 61 1.18 -17.24 -3.85
N VAL A 62 2.25 -17.13 -4.63
CA VAL A 62 3.25 -18.21 -4.79
C VAL A 62 4.50 -17.96 -3.94
N ASP A 63 4.58 -16.80 -3.27
CA ASP A 63 5.69 -16.36 -2.44
C ASP A 63 5.38 -16.66 -0.96
N TYR A 64 5.79 -17.83 -0.49
CA TYR A 64 5.60 -18.26 0.90
C TYR A 64 6.70 -19.23 1.35
N ALA A 65 6.87 -19.34 2.67
CA ALA A 65 7.66 -20.38 3.31
C ALA A 65 6.72 -21.42 3.93
N ARG A 66 6.95 -22.71 3.65
CA ARG A 66 6.25 -23.82 4.31
C ARG A 66 7.10 -24.37 5.45
N VAL A 67 6.52 -24.43 6.66
CA VAL A 67 7.15 -25.01 7.85
C VAL A 67 6.20 -26.06 8.43
N GLY A 68 6.52 -27.34 8.20
CA GLY A 68 5.60 -28.44 8.50
C GLY A 68 4.34 -28.35 7.64
N GLU A 69 3.19 -28.29 8.29
CA GLU A 69 1.87 -28.18 7.63
C GLU A 69 1.38 -26.74 7.48
N HIS A 70 2.17 -25.75 7.92
CA HIS A 70 1.78 -24.33 7.91
C HIS A 70 2.57 -23.52 6.88
N TYR A 71 1.93 -22.49 6.37
CA TYR A 71 2.44 -21.54 5.38
C TYR A 71 2.61 -20.16 6.02
N TYR A 72 3.71 -19.48 5.71
CA TYR A 72 4.04 -18.16 6.24
C TYR A 72 4.51 -17.24 5.12
N SER A 73 4.41 -15.93 5.32
CA SER A 73 5.07 -14.98 4.44
C SER A 73 6.59 -15.18 4.49
N ASP A 74 7.23 -15.27 3.32
CA ASP A 74 8.69 -15.33 3.17
C ASP A 74 9.33 -13.93 3.11
N LYS A 75 8.52 -12.88 3.23
CA LYS A 75 8.95 -11.49 3.05
C LYS A 75 9.34 -10.84 4.38
N PRO A 76 10.21 -9.82 4.35
CA PRO A 76 10.54 -9.05 5.55
C PRO A 76 9.27 -8.51 6.24
N PRO A 77 9.11 -8.72 7.55
CA PRO A 77 7.85 -8.45 8.25
C PRO A 77 7.57 -6.97 8.48
N GLY A 78 8.57 -6.09 8.30
CA GLY A 78 8.45 -4.67 8.69
C GLY A 78 7.25 -3.95 8.05
N VAL A 79 7.04 -4.12 6.75
CA VAL A 79 5.89 -3.51 6.05
C VAL A 79 4.57 -4.16 6.49
N ALA A 80 4.54 -5.48 6.70
CA ALA A 80 3.36 -6.17 7.20
C ALA A 80 2.99 -5.71 8.62
N PHE A 81 3.97 -5.52 9.51
CA PHE A 81 3.72 -5.01 10.86
C PHE A 81 3.14 -3.61 10.89
N LEU A 82 3.58 -2.71 9.98
CA LEU A 82 2.93 -1.41 9.81
C LEU A 82 1.50 -1.55 9.24
N GLY A 83 1.26 -2.60 8.46
CA GLY A 83 -0.05 -2.92 7.87
C GLY A 83 -1.09 -3.42 8.86
N ILE A 84 -0.69 -4.16 9.89
CA ILE A 84 -1.61 -4.73 10.89
C ILE A 84 -2.55 -3.67 11.50
N PRO A 85 -2.06 -2.57 12.14
CA PRO A 85 -2.96 -1.59 12.75
C PRO A 85 -3.79 -0.83 11.72
N VAL A 86 -3.26 -0.61 10.50
CA VAL A 86 -3.98 0.06 9.41
C VAL A 86 -5.14 -0.81 8.93
N TYR A 87 -4.89 -2.11 8.70
CA TYR A 87 -5.91 -3.05 8.27
C TYR A 87 -6.95 -3.29 9.36
N ALA A 88 -6.55 -3.40 10.63
CA ALA A 88 -7.47 -3.52 11.76
C ALA A 88 -8.44 -2.32 11.85
N ALA A 89 -7.95 -1.10 11.63
CA ALA A 89 -8.81 0.08 11.57
C ALA A 89 -9.72 0.09 10.33
N LEU A 90 -9.18 -0.30 9.17
CA LEU A 90 -9.93 -0.39 7.91
C LEU A 90 -11.05 -1.43 7.99
N LYS A 91 -10.82 -2.55 8.68
CA LYS A 91 -11.80 -3.62 8.88
C LYS A 91 -13.12 -3.09 9.44
N VAL A 92 -13.05 -2.18 10.43
CA VAL A 92 -14.24 -1.55 11.01
C VAL A 92 -15.10 -0.87 9.94
N VAL A 93 -14.47 -0.28 8.92
CA VAL A 93 -15.16 0.34 7.78
C VAL A 93 -15.65 -0.71 6.78
N LEU A 94 -14.83 -1.71 6.47
CA LEU A 94 -15.16 -2.80 5.54
C LEU A 94 -16.35 -3.64 6.01
N ASP A 95 -16.51 -3.81 7.32
CA ASP A 95 -17.58 -4.59 7.92
C ASP A 95 -18.91 -3.81 8.02
N THR A 96 -18.94 -2.55 7.61
CA THR A 96 -20.18 -1.78 7.59
C THR A 96 -21.19 -2.35 6.57
N PRO A 97 -22.51 -2.30 6.85
CA PRO A 97 -23.53 -2.80 5.92
C PRO A 97 -23.55 -2.09 4.56
N ILE A 98 -23.02 -0.86 4.49
CA ILE A 98 -22.92 -0.10 3.24
C ILE A 98 -21.82 -0.70 2.37
N VAL A 99 -20.64 -0.94 2.94
CA VAL A 99 -19.50 -1.49 2.21
C VAL A 99 -19.76 -2.96 1.84
N ASN A 100 -20.33 -3.77 2.73
CA ASN A 100 -20.70 -5.15 2.43
C ASN A 100 -21.64 -5.25 1.21
N ARG A 101 -22.70 -4.41 1.16
CA ARG A 101 -23.61 -4.36 0.00
C ARG A 101 -22.92 -3.95 -1.29
N LEU A 102 -21.95 -3.02 -1.21
CA LEU A 102 -21.17 -2.62 -2.37
C LEU A 102 -20.30 -3.79 -2.86
N VAL A 103 -19.60 -4.46 -1.93
CA VAL A 103 -18.76 -5.63 -2.23
C VAL A 103 -19.59 -6.75 -2.88
N GLU A 104 -20.77 -7.05 -2.33
CA GLU A 104 -21.69 -8.05 -2.89
C GLU A 104 -22.16 -7.67 -4.30
N ARG A 105 -22.52 -6.40 -4.53
CA ARG A 105 -22.91 -5.91 -5.87
C ARG A 105 -21.78 -6.02 -6.88
N LEU A 106 -20.55 -5.67 -6.48
CA LEU A 106 -19.37 -5.78 -7.33
C LEU A 106 -19.06 -7.25 -7.65
N ALA A 107 -19.15 -8.13 -6.66
CA ALA A 107 -18.94 -9.57 -6.85
C ALA A 107 -20.01 -10.22 -7.74
N ALA A 108 -21.26 -9.75 -7.69
CA ALA A 108 -22.35 -10.24 -8.53
C ALA A 108 -22.36 -9.69 -9.97
N SER A 109 -21.49 -8.73 -10.29
CA SER A 109 -21.45 -8.11 -11.62
C SER A 109 -20.80 -9.02 -12.66
N GLU A 110 -21.56 -9.42 -13.69
CA GLU A 110 -21.05 -10.26 -14.78
C GLU A 110 -19.91 -9.61 -15.57
N SER A 111 -19.98 -8.29 -15.79
CA SER A 111 -18.91 -7.55 -16.46
C SER A 111 -17.62 -7.54 -15.63
N PHE A 112 -17.73 -7.38 -14.31
CA PHE A 112 -16.57 -7.43 -13.40
C PHE A 112 -15.93 -8.83 -13.38
N GLN A 113 -16.75 -9.88 -13.35
CA GLN A 113 -16.28 -11.27 -13.44
C GLN A 113 -15.60 -11.57 -14.77
N ALA A 114 -16.15 -11.04 -15.88
CA ALA A 114 -15.61 -11.27 -17.23
C ALA A 114 -14.24 -10.62 -17.44
N THR A 115 -13.97 -9.44 -16.87
CA THR A 115 -12.67 -8.76 -16.98
C THR A 115 -11.53 -9.50 -16.27
N LEU A 116 -11.83 -10.47 -15.40
CA LEU A 116 -10.84 -11.15 -14.54
C LEU A 116 -10.73 -12.66 -14.83
N ARG A 117 -11.31 -13.13 -15.95
CA ARG A 117 -11.54 -14.55 -16.24
C ARG A 117 -10.52 -15.26 -17.12
N GLU A 118 -9.50 -14.61 -17.67
CA GLU A 118 -8.62 -15.27 -18.65
C GLU A 118 -7.72 -16.42 -18.08
N GLY A 119 -7.70 -16.66 -16.76
CA GLY A 119 -7.06 -17.85 -16.18
C GLY A 119 -7.12 -18.02 -14.66
N GLY A 120 -8.05 -17.37 -13.95
CA GLY A 120 -8.11 -17.36 -12.48
C GLY A 120 -9.45 -17.82 -11.90
N SER A 121 -9.51 -18.06 -10.59
CA SER A 121 -10.69 -18.58 -9.86
C SER A 121 -11.91 -17.62 -9.77
N GLY A 122 -11.97 -16.58 -10.60
CA GLY A 122 -12.97 -15.50 -10.52
C GLY A 122 -12.81 -14.56 -9.32
N VAL A 123 -13.75 -13.61 -9.20
CA VAL A 123 -13.87 -12.67 -8.07
C VAL A 123 -14.90 -13.20 -7.08
N TYR A 124 -14.57 -13.20 -5.81
CA TYR A 124 -15.53 -13.41 -4.72
C TYR A 124 -15.30 -12.35 -3.64
N ALA A 125 -16.26 -12.21 -2.72
CA ALA A 125 -16.29 -11.11 -1.75
C ALA A 125 -14.97 -10.94 -0.98
N ALA A 126 -14.31 -12.05 -0.59
CA ALA A 126 -13.02 -11.99 0.08
C ALA A 126 -11.92 -11.37 -0.80
N LYS A 127 -11.80 -11.74 -2.09
CA LYS A 127 -10.83 -11.10 -3.00
C LYS A 127 -11.06 -9.61 -3.17
N VAL A 128 -12.31 -9.17 -3.20
CA VAL A 128 -12.65 -7.73 -3.24
C VAL A 128 -12.17 -7.05 -1.96
N ARG A 129 -12.41 -7.65 -0.79
CA ARG A 129 -11.90 -7.14 0.49
C ARG A 129 -10.37 -7.05 0.50
N PHE A 130 -9.67 -8.07 0.01
CA PHE A 130 -8.21 -8.08 -0.14
C PHE A 130 -7.74 -6.95 -1.07
N ALA A 131 -8.42 -6.72 -2.20
CA ALA A 131 -8.08 -5.63 -3.10
C ALA A 131 -8.23 -4.25 -2.43
N LEU A 132 -9.35 -4.03 -1.73
CA LEU A 132 -9.59 -2.80 -0.99
C LEU A 132 -8.54 -2.60 0.11
N ALA A 133 -8.20 -3.67 0.83
CA ALA A 133 -7.14 -3.66 1.83
C ALA A 133 -5.80 -3.27 1.20
N GLN A 134 -5.42 -3.90 0.09
CA GLN A 134 -4.18 -3.62 -0.61
C GLN A 134 -4.08 -2.15 -1.04
N VAL A 135 -5.15 -1.59 -1.59
CA VAL A 135 -5.20 -0.17 -1.99
C VAL A 135 -5.04 0.73 -0.78
N ALA A 136 -5.80 0.49 0.29
CA ALA A 136 -5.72 1.32 1.49
C ALA A 136 -4.34 1.24 2.16
N LEU A 137 -3.76 0.06 2.26
CA LEU A 137 -2.41 -0.16 2.80
C LEU A 137 -1.35 0.54 1.95
N ALA A 138 -1.43 0.49 0.63
CA ALA A 138 -0.52 1.21 -0.25
C ALA A 138 -0.63 2.74 -0.11
N LEU A 139 -1.86 3.26 0.03
CA LEU A 139 -2.10 4.67 0.26
C LEU A 139 -1.61 5.13 1.65
N CYS A 140 -1.78 4.31 2.68
CA CYS A 140 -1.38 4.68 4.04
C CYS A 140 0.11 4.49 4.31
N ILE A 141 0.72 3.43 3.79
CA ILE A 141 2.10 3.05 4.12
C ILE A 141 3.06 3.52 3.06
N SER A 142 2.92 3.02 1.83
CA SER A 142 3.88 3.29 0.75
C SER A 142 3.88 4.76 0.38
N THR A 143 2.70 5.36 0.20
CA THR A 143 2.57 6.78 -0.19
C THR A 143 3.08 7.70 0.91
N LEU A 144 2.70 7.45 2.16
CA LEU A 144 3.16 8.27 3.28
C LEU A 144 4.68 8.17 3.45
N THR A 145 5.24 6.97 3.30
CA THR A 145 6.69 6.75 3.37
C THR A 145 7.42 7.52 2.27
N ALA A 146 6.95 7.43 1.02
CA ALA A 146 7.53 8.17 -0.10
C ALA A 146 7.46 9.69 0.11
N VAL A 147 6.31 10.21 0.56
CA VAL A 147 6.12 11.64 0.85
C VAL A 147 7.06 12.10 1.96
N ILE A 148 7.10 11.38 3.10
CA ILE A 148 7.95 11.75 4.24
C ILE A 148 9.43 11.71 3.84
N LEU A 149 9.89 10.62 3.21
CA LEU A 149 11.28 10.47 2.82
C LEU A 149 11.70 11.47 1.74
N GLY A 150 10.84 11.73 0.74
CA GLY A 150 11.10 12.73 -0.29
C GLY A 150 11.24 14.14 0.30
N VAL A 151 10.32 14.54 1.19
CA VAL A 151 10.39 15.84 1.88
C VAL A 151 11.59 15.93 2.81
N LEU A 152 11.89 14.86 3.55
CA LEU A 152 13.03 14.81 4.45
C LEU A 152 14.35 14.91 3.67
N LEU A 153 14.50 14.15 2.58
CA LEU A 153 15.65 14.21 1.70
C LEU A 153 15.85 15.62 1.14
N TYR A 154 14.80 16.25 0.62
CA TYR A 154 14.86 17.63 0.15
C TYR A 154 15.39 18.59 1.23
N ARG A 155 14.88 18.48 2.46
CA ARG A 155 15.32 19.32 3.59
C ARG A 155 16.77 19.05 4.00
N VAL A 156 17.20 17.79 4.00
CA VAL A 156 18.59 17.40 4.28
C VAL A 156 19.51 17.99 3.22
N LEU A 157 19.19 17.88 1.94
CA LEU A 157 19.99 18.45 0.85
C LEU A 157 20.13 19.97 0.96
N LEU A 158 19.04 20.67 1.30
CA LEU A 158 19.12 22.12 1.58
C LEU A 158 20.01 22.43 2.80
N SER A 159 19.96 21.60 3.85
CA SER A 159 20.82 21.79 5.03
C SER A 159 22.30 21.59 4.71
N MET A 160 22.61 20.75 3.71
CA MET A 160 23.94 20.55 3.14
C MET A 160 24.34 21.63 2.13
N LYS A 161 23.54 22.70 2.00
CA LYS A 161 23.75 23.83 1.06
C LYS A 161 23.71 23.42 -0.42
N ILE A 162 23.07 22.30 -0.75
CA ILE A 162 22.78 21.95 -2.14
C ILE A 162 21.74 22.94 -2.68
N GLU A 163 21.91 23.33 -3.95
CA GLU A 163 20.98 24.23 -4.61
C GLU A 163 19.57 23.63 -4.73
N ARG A 164 18.57 24.50 -4.70
CA ARG A 164 17.14 24.13 -4.74
C ARG A 164 16.79 23.18 -5.89
N GLY A 165 17.27 23.47 -7.09
CA GLY A 165 16.96 22.69 -8.31
C GLY A 165 17.41 21.23 -8.18
N PRO A 166 18.73 20.97 -8.02
CA PRO A 166 19.25 19.62 -7.80
C PRO A 166 18.63 18.91 -6.59
N ALA A 167 18.35 19.62 -5.49
CA ALA A 167 17.71 19.05 -4.32
C ALA A 167 16.28 18.56 -4.61
N LEU A 168 15.49 19.32 -5.36
CA LEU A 168 14.16 18.91 -5.80
C LEU A 168 14.21 17.72 -6.76
N THR A 169 15.12 17.74 -7.74
CA THR A 169 15.29 16.65 -8.70
C THR A 169 15.67 15.35 -8.01
N ALA A 170 16.61 15.38 -7.06
CA ALA A 170 17.00 14.21 -6.29
C ALA A 170 15.85 13.69 -5.42
N ALA A 171 15.11 14.58 -4.76
CA ALA A 171 13.98 14.21 -3.92
C ALA A 171 12.83 13.59 -4.72
N LEU A 172 12.51 14.14 -5.90
CA LEU A 172 11.54 13.56 -6.83
C LEU A 172 12.02 12.22 -7.39
N GLY A 173 13.29 12.14 -7.79
CA GLY A 173 13.89 10.92 -8.33
C GLY A 173 13.80 9.77 -7.33
N VAL A 174 14.19 10.00 -6.07
CA VAL A 174 14.07 8.98 -5.01
C VAL A 174 12.63 8.70 -4.65
N GLY A 175 11.78 9.73 -4.59
CA GLY A 175 10.38 9.58 -4.21
C GLY A 175 9.51 8.89 -5.26
N LEU A 176 9.95 8.75 -6.51
CA LEU A 176 9.20 8.13 -7.61
C LEU A 176 9.72 6.75 -8.01
N LEU A 177 10.78 6.25 -7.37
CA LEU A 177 11.29 4.88 -7.52
C LEU A 177 10.45 3.89 -6.69
#